data_AF-L0DIP9-F1
#
_entry.id   AF-L0DIP9-F1
#
_cell.length_a   1.000
_cell.length_b   1.000
_cell.length_c   1.000
_cell.angle_alpha   90.00
_cell.angle_beta   90.00
_cell.angle_gamma   90.00
#
_symmetry.space_group_name_H-M   'P 1'
#
loop_
_entity.id
_entity.type
_entity.pdbx_description
1 polymer ?
#
loop_
_entity_poly.entity_id
_entity_poly.type
_entity_poly.pdbx_seq_one_letter_code
_entity_poly.pdbx_strand_id
1 'polypeptide(L)'
;MQLNQQFLHRLRVMASRGAGVRAMVDEIRTELGTNDGLALVADWYFKNAFLLRLGEVRDIEGSSCLGGLAYSDEEIDRLMLPRIENTRHLWWEGPEEMNSMNRI
;
A
#
# COMPACT_ATOMS: atom_id res chain seq x y z
N MET A 1 8.56 -4.00 14.73
CA MET A 1 8.61 -2.83 13.83
C MET A 1 7.33 -2.03 14.01
N GLN A 2 7.44 -0.72 14.12
CA GLN A 2 6.31 0.15 14.41
C GLN A 2 5.80 0.72 13.10
N LEU A 3 4.51 0.54 12.80
CA LEU A 3 3.91 1.08 11.58
C LEU A 3 3.72 2.59 11.74
N ASN A 4 4.26 3.35 10.79
CA ASN A 4 4.06 4.79 10.70
C ASN A 4 2.65 5.08 10.13
N GLN A 5 1.74 5.59 10.96
CA GLN A 5 0.36 5.89 10.56
C GLN A 5 0.28 6.92 9.43
N GLN A 6 1.16 7.94 9.45
CA GLN A 6 1.23 8.93 8.36
C GLN A 6 1.64 8.28 7.04
N PHE A 7 2.47 7.24 7.09
CA PHE A 7 2.88 6.50 5.92
C PHE A 7 1.76 5.59 5.40
N LEU A 8 0.99 4.94 6.28
CA LEU A 8 -0.21 4.20 5.88
C LEU A 8 -1.24 5.10 5.19
N HIS A 9 -1.46 6.30 5.74
CA HIS A 9 -2.32 7.31 5.13
C HIS A 9 -1.80 7.70 3.73
N ARG A 10 -0.49 7.93 3.58
CA ARG A 10 0.12 8.26 2.28
C ARG A 10 -0.15 7.20 1.22
N LEU A 11 -0.03 5.92 1.56
CA LEU A 11 -0.34 4.82 0.65
C LEU A 11 -1.82 4.82 0.24
N ARG A 12 -2.74 5.12 1.17
CA ARG A 12 -4.18 5.31 0.88
C ARG A 12 -4.44 6.47 -0.08
N VAL A 13 -3.76 7.59 0.10
CA VAL A 13 -3.84 8.75 -0.80
C VAL A 13 -3.33 8.41 -2.19
N MET A 14 -2.21 7.68 -2.30
CA MET A 14 -1.68 7.21 -3.59
C MET A 14 -2.70 6.33 -4.32
N ALA A 15 -3.24 5.31 -3.65
CA ALA A 15 -4.27 4.44 -4.20
C ALA A 15 -5.54 5.22 -4.61
N SER A 16 -5.94 6.22 -3.82
CA SER A 16 -7.08 7.10 -4.12
C SER A 16 -6.88 7.97 -5.36
N ARG A 17 -5.63 8.22 -5.74
CA ARG A 17 -5.25 8.94 -6.97
C ARG A 17 -4.99 8.01 -8.15
N GLY A 18 -5.23 6.71 -8.00
CA GLY A 18 -5.04 5.71 -9.06
C GLY A 18 -3.60 5.21 -9.21
N ALA A 19 -2.77 5.32 -8.18
CA ALA A 19 -1.44 4.71 -8.20
C ALA A 19 -1.53 3.18 -8.27
N GLY A 20 -0.70 2.56 -9.11
CA GLY A 20 -0.55 1.10 -9.18
C GLY A 20 0.28 0.53 -8.03
N VAL A 21 0.31 -0.80 -7.94
CA VAL A 21 1.04 -1.58 -6.93
C VAL A 21 2.54 -1.26 -6.97
N ARG A 22 3.14 -1.19 -8.17
CA ARG A 22 4.56 -0.83 -8.31
C ARG A 22 4.87 0.52 -7.66
N ALA A 23 4.09 1.55 -7.94
CA ALA A 23 4.34 2.89 -7.40
C ALA A 23 4.27 2.90 -5.86
N MET A 24 3.33 2.16 -5.28
CA MET A 24 3.22 2.03 -3.82
C MET A 24 4.38 1.21 -3.22
N VAL A 25 4.83 0.14 -3.90
CA VAL A 25 6.03 -0.62 -3.50
C VAL A 25 7.30 0.24 -3.58
N ASP A 26 7.42 1.07 -4.61
CA ASP A 26 8.54 1.99 -4.77
C ASP A 26 8.58 3.02 -3.63
N GLU A 27 7.43 3.57 -3.23
CA GLU A 27 7.33 4.45 -2.05
C GLU A 27 7.77 3.74 -0.76
N ILE A 28 7.36 2.48 -0.56
CA ILE A 28 7.80 1.65 0.58
C ILE A 28 9.32 1.46 0.54
N ARG A 29 9.89 1.16 -0.63
CA ARG A 29 11.34 1.01 -0.81
C ARG A 29 12.08 2.30 -0.46
N THR A 30 11.57 3.45 -0.90
CA THR A 30 12.16 4.76 -0.60
C THR A 30 12.11 5.06 0.89
N GLU A 31 11.01 4.78 1.58
CA GLU A 31 10.87 4.98 3.03
C GLU A 31 11.86 4.13 3.84
N LEU A 32 12.11 2.88 3.41
CA LEU A 32 13.01 1.96 4.12
C LEU A 32 14.49 2.18 3.80
N GLY A 33 14.81 2.75 2.64
CA GLY A 33 16.19 2.92 2.17
C GLY A 33 16.95 1.62 1.90
N THR A 34 16.25 0.47 1.83
CA THR A 34 16.84 -0.85 1.58
C THR A 34 15.88 -1.77 0.83
N ASN A 35 16.44 -2.76 0.12
CA ASN A 35 15.69 -3.85 -0.51
C ASN A 35 15.61 -5.10 0.37
N ASP A 36 16.39 -5.18 1.44
CA ASP A 36 16.43 -6.36 2.30
C ASP A 36 15.10 -6.56 3.01
N GLY A 37 14.44 -7.70 2.77
CA GLY A 37 13.14 -8.02 3.35
C GLY A 37 11.98 -7.18 2.81
N LEU A 38 12.16 -6.44 1.70
CA LEU A 38 11.16 -5.54 1.14
C LEU A 38 9.82 -6.25 0.86
N ALA A 39 9.83 -7.51 0.42
CA ALA A 39 8.59 -8.25 0.14
C ALA A 39 7.72 -8.43 1.39
N LEU A 40 8.32 -8.91 2.50
CA LEU A 40 7.61 -9.08 3.77
C LEU A 40 7.11 -7.74 4.32
N VAL A 41 7.91 -6.68 4.16
CA VAL A 41 7.53 -5.33 4.60
C VAL A 41 6.40 -4.76 3.74
N ALA A 42 6.45 -4.97 2.41
CA ALA A 42 5.40 -4.56 1.50
C ALA A 42 4.07 -5.24 1.83
N ASP A 43 4.07 -6.57 2.04
CA ASP A 43 2.91 -7.32 2.50
C ASP A 43 2.31 -6.72 3.77
N TRP A 44 3.17 -6.37 4.73
CA TRP A 44 2.73 -5.80 5.99
C TRP A 44 2.14 -4.39 5.83
N TYR A 45 2.75 -3.53 5.02
CA TYR A 45 2.21 -2.19 4.73
C TYR A 45 0.88 -2.27 3.96
N PHE A 46 0.78 -3.10 2.93
CA PHE A 46 -0.47 -3.28 2.16
C PHE A 46 -1.59 -3.84 3.04
N LYS A 47 -1.28 -4.83 3.89
CA LYS A 47 -2.24 -5.38 4.86
C LYS A 47 -2.83 -4.30 5.76
N ASN A 48 -2.00 -3.40 6.29
CA ASN A 48 -2.46 -2.41 7.27
C ASN A 48 -3.02 -1.15 6.63
N ALA A 49 -2.44 -0.69 5.52
CA ALA A 49 -2.94 0.47 4.79
C ALA A 49 -4.32 0.15 4.20
N PHE A 50 -4.48 -1.01 3.58
CA PHE A 50 -5.70 -1.34 2.84
C PHE A 50 -6.59 -2.36 3.55
N LEU A 51 -6.30 -2.69 4.82
CA LEU A 51 -7.09 -3.62 5.63
C LEU A 51 -7.34 -4.98 4.96
N LEU A 52 -6.38 -5.42 4.14
CA LEU A 52 -6.43 -6.69 3.43
C LEU A 52 -6.10 -7.85 4.36
N ARG A 53 -6.53 -9.06 4.01
CA ARG A 53 -6.13 -10.30 4.67
C ARG A 53 -4.73 -10.72 4.22
N LEU A 54 -4.05 -11.52 5.05
CA LEU A 54 -2.71 -12.00 4.70
C LEU A 54 -2.69 -12.79 3.37
N GLY A 55 -3.71 -13.62 3.11
CA GLY A 55 -3.82 -14.36 1.85
C GLY A 55 -4.04 -13.45 0.63
N GLU A 56 -4.54 -12.23 0.83
CA GLU A 56 -4.79 -11.28 -0.26
C GLU A 56 -3.56 -10.45 -0.61
N VAL A 57 -2.59 -10.32 0.29
CA VAL A 57 -1.34 -9.57 0.03
C VAL A 57 -0.23 -10.46 -0.51
N ARG A 58 -0.28 -11.78 -0.30
CA ARG A 58 0.74 -12.73 -0.77
C ARG A 58 1.00 -12.71 -2.28
N ASP A 59 0.04 -12.28 -3.08
CA ASP A 59 0.23 -12.10 -4.52
C ASP A 59 1.31 -11.03 -4.82
N ILE A 60 1.49 -10.06 -3.93
CA ILE A 60 2.49 -9.00 -4.05
C ILE A 60 3.91 -9.59 -4.04
N GLU A 61 4.21 -10.55 -3.15
CA GLU A 61 5.54 -11.20 -3.07
C GLU A 61 5.96 -11.84 -4.41
N GLY A 62 5.00 -12.34 -5.19
CA GLY A 62 5.24 -12.96 -6.50
C GLY A 62 5.41 -11.97 -7.67
N SER A 63 5.18 -10.68 -7.44
CA SER A 63 5.18 -9.66 -8.48
C SER A 63 6.59 -9.22 -8.92
N SER A 64 6.70 -8.80 -10.18
CA SER A 64 7.95 -8.32 -10.76
C SER A 64 8.55 -7.11 -10.05
N CYS A 65 7.73 -6.24 -9.46
CA CYS A 65 8.21 -5.05 -8.74
C CYS A 65 8.95 -5.38 -7.43
N LEU A 66 8.86 -6.64 -6.96
CA LEU A 66 9.61 -7.19 -5.82
C LEU A 66 10.62 -8.26 -6.23
N GLY A 67 10.88 -8.43 -7.53
CA GLY A 67 11.80 -9.44 -8.06
C GLY A 67 11.19 -10.83 -8.22
N GLY A 68 9.88 -10.98 -8.02
CA GLY A 68 9.13 -12.18 -8.36
C GLY A 68 8.92 -12.33 -9.87
N LEU A 69 8.51 -13.52 -10.29
CA LEU A 69 8.26 -13.84 -11.71
C LEU A 69 6.84 -14.36 -11.96
N ALA A 70 5.98 -14.33 -10.95
CA ALA A 70 4.62 -14.87 -11.04
C ALA A 70 3.67 -13.90 -11.74
N TYR A 71 3.88 -12.59 -11.57
CA TYR A 71 3.01 -11.54 -12.10
C TYR A 71 3.82 -10.37 -12.66
N SER A 72 3.44 -9.88 -13.85
CA SER A 72 3.84 -8.55 -14.34
C SER A 72 3.21 -7.44 -13.49
N ASP A 73 3.66 -6.20 -13.69
CA ASP A 73 3.07 -5.04 -12.99
C ASP A 73 1.57 -4.87 -13.33
N GLU A 74 1.18 -5.10 -14.58
CA GLU A 74 -0.22 -5.02 -15.00
C GLU A 74 -1.06 -6.17 -14.43
N GLU A 75 -0.48 -7.37 -14.30
CA GLU A 75 -1.17 -8.52 -13.72
C GLU A 75 -1.41 -8.33 -12.22
N ILE A 76 -0.40 -7.84 -11.49
CA ILE A 76 -0.58 -7.56 -10.06
C ILE A 76 -1.57 -6.40 -9.82
N ASP A 77 -1.59 -5.38 -10.68
CA ASP A 77 -2.59 -4.31 -10.59
C ASP A 77 -4.01 -4.84 -10.78
N ARG A 78 -4.23 -5.73 -11.76
CA ARG A 78 -5.54 -6.37 -11.99
C ARG A 78 -6.00 -7.21 -10.78
N LEU A 79 -5.06 -7.79 -10.03
CA LEU A 79 -5.37 -8.59 -8.84
C LEU A 79 -5.61 -7.72 -7.60
N MET A 80 -4.76 -6.73 -7.37
CA MET A 80 -4.69 -6.00 -6.11
C MET A 80 -5.59 -4.77 -6.08
N LEU A 81 -5.66 -3.99 -7.16
CA LEU A 81 -6.44 -2.75 -7.17
C LEU A 81 -7.93 -2.97 -6.87
N PRO A 82 -8.60 -4.03 -7.38
CA PRO A 82 -9.98 -4.31 -6.98
C PRO A 82 -10.12 -4.63 -5.48
N ARG A 83 -9.15 -5.35 -4.89
CA ARG A 83 -9.17 -5.68 -3.45
C ARG A 83 -8.98 -4.43 -2.60
N ILE A 84 -8.06 -3.57 -3.01
CA ILE A 84 -7.81 -2.26 -2.39
C ILE A 84 -9.08 -1.40 -2.48
N GLU A 85 -9.69 -1.29 -3.66
CA GLU A 85 -10.93 -0.51 -3.85
C GLU A 85 -12.06 -1.01 -2.96
N ASN A 86 -12.24 -2.34 -2.85
CA ASN A 86 -13.28 -2.95 -2.03
C ASN A 86 -13.18 -2.58 -0.55
N THR A 87 -12.00 -2.24 -0.04
CA THR A 87 -11.83 -1.83 1.36
C THR A 87 -11.81 -0.31 1.55
N ARG A 88 -11.92 0.50 0.48
CA ARG A 88 -11.81 1.97 0.56
C ARG A 88 -12.72 2.61 1.60
N HIS A 89 -13.95 2.11 1.71
CA HIS A 89 -14.94 2.60 2.68
C HIS A 89 -14.53 2.37 4.15
N LEU A 90 -13.56 1.50 4.42
CA LEU A 90 -13.04 1.19 5.75
C LEU A 90 -11.82 2.04 6.14
N TRP A 91 -11.25 2.80 5.20
CA TRP A 91 -10.07 3.62 5.45
C TRP A 91 -10.36 4.89 6.25
N TRP A 92 -11.61 5.06 6.72
CA TRP A 92 -12.07 6.23 7.45
C TRP A 92 -11.17 6.52 8.65
N GLU A 93 -10.40 7.59 8.53
CA GLU A 93 -9.71 8.26 9.62
C GLU A 93 -10.66 9.37 10.09
N GLY A 94 -10.98 9.42 11.38
CA GLY A 94 -11.96 10.36 11.94
C GLY A 94 -11.64 11.85 11.69
N PRO A 95 -12.48 12.78 12.18
CA PRO A 95 -12.46 14.21 11.84
C PRO A 95 -11.22 15.04 12.22
N GLU A 96 -10.08 14.43 12.58
CA GLU A 96 -8.87 15.16 12.99
C GLU A 96 -8.14 15.87 11.84
N GLU A 97 -8.36 15.48 10.57
CA GLU A 97 -7.72 16.15 9.42
C GLU A 97 -8.41 17.46 8.99
N MET A 98 -9.66 17.73 9.41
CA MET A 98 -10.31 19.02 9.10
C MET A 98 -9.73 20.21 9.88
N ASN A 99 -8.95 19.95 10.95
CA ASN A 99 -8.42 21.01 11.81
C ASN A 99 -7.02 21.53 11.37
N SER A 100 -6.40 20.90 10.38
CA SER A 100 -5.12 21.35 9.81
C SER A 100 -5.28 22.29 8.60
N MET A 101 -6.51 22.44 8.07
CA MET A 101 -6.82 23.37 6.97
C MET A 101 -7.46 24.69 7.43
N ASN A 102 -7.64 24.91 8.74
CA ASN A 102 -8.32 26.10 9.29
C ASN A 102 -7.43 26.98 10.17
N ARG A 103 -6.10 26.96 9.91
CA ARG A 103 -5.15 27.91 10.51
C ARG A 103 -4.34 28.63 9.44
N ILE A 104 -5.00 29.51 8.68
CA ILE A 104 -4.41 30.75 8.12
C ILE A 104 -5.52 31.80 8.09
#